data_AF-A0A7C4ITI7-F1
#
_entry.id   AF-A0A7C4ITI7-F1
#
_cell.length_a   1.000
_cell.length_b   1.000
_cell.length_c   1.000
_cell.angle_alpha   90.00
_cell.angle_beta   90.00
_cell.angle_gamma   90.00
#
_symmetry.space_group_name_H-M   'P 1'
#
loop_
_entity.id
_entity.type
_entity.pdbx_description
1 polymer ?
#
loop_
_entity_poly.entity_id
_entity_poly.type
_entity_poly.pdbx_seq_one_letter_code
_entity_poly.pdbx_strand_id
1 'polypeptide(L)'
;MVDSREISKTQAVKNFLKSNAEATGKTIAEALEKQGISITASYAANIKSELNKQQRSKKSASKSAADSGSSGKATVNKTQAIKQYLATHKGAKPAQVVEALRKQGIEVKAGYVANIKTKSKRRRKAVKQVIETTGIGLPEIKAAISLLKLTNGEAGAREALAVAREIMKIV
;
A
#
# COMPACT_ATOMS: atom_id res chain seq x y z
N MET A 1 -11.95 -38.83 -33.06
CA MET A 1 -10.90 -39.06 -32.04
C MET A 1 -10.80 -37.78 -31.24
N VAL A 2 -11.22 -37.81 -29.98
CA VAL A 2 -11.24 -36.61 -29.13
C VAL A 2 -9.83 -36.41 -28.60
N ASP A 3 -9.21 -35.27 -28.91
CA ASP A 3 -7.89 -34.90 -28.41
C ASP A 3 -7.87 -34.94 -26.88
N SER A 4 -7.23 -35.97 -26.32
CA SER A 4 -6.81 -36.01 -24.91
C SER A 4 -5.74 -34.95 -24.70
N ARG A 5 -6.13 -33.67 -24.66
CA ARG A 5 -5.24 -32.61 -24.20
C ARG A 5 -4.90 -32.91 -22.75
N GLU A 6 -3.67 -33.36 -22.50
CA GLU A 6 -3.15 -33.60 -21.16
C GLU A 6 -3.30 -32.31 -20.34
N ILE A 7 -4.30 -32.29 -19.46
CA ILE A 7 -4.51 -31.16 -18.56
C ILE A 7 -3.36 -31.16 -17.57
N SER A 8 -2.53 -30.12 -17.59
CA SER A 8 -1.44 -29.99 -16.62
C SER A 8 -1.95 -30.11 -15.18
N LYS A 9 -1.15 -30.70 -14.29
CA LYS A 9 -1.47 -30.88 -12.86
C LYS A 9 -1.95 -29.57 -12.21
N THR A 10 -1.31 -28.44 -12.55
CA THR A 10 -1.69 -27.12 -12.06
C THR A 10 -3.07 -26.66 -12.56
N GLN A 11 -3.40 -26.92 -13.82
CA GLN A 11 -4.72 -26.59 -14.37
C GLN A 11 -5.82 -27.46 -13.75
N ALA A 12 -5.55 -28.75 -13.52
CA ALA A 12 -6.48 -29.64 -12.85
C ALA A 12 -6.82 -29.15 -11.44
N VAL A 13 -5.81 -28.77 -10.64
CA VAL A 13 -6.00 -28.18 -9.30
C VAL A 13 -6.78 -26.86 -9.38
N LYS A 14 -6.45 -25.97 -10.33
CA LYS A 14 -7.16 -24.70 -10.53
C LYS A 14 -8.63 -24.92 -10.87
N ASN A 15 -8.93 -25.87 -11.74
CA ASN A 15 -10.31 -26.17 -12.13
C ASN A 15 -11.10 -26.79 -10.97
N PHE A 16 -10.50 -27.69 -10.20
CA PHE A 16 -11.12 -28.26 -9.01
C PHE A 16 -11.44 -27.20 -7.95
N LEU A 17 -10.50 -26.27 -7.69
CA LEU A 17 -10.67 -25.18 -6.71
C LEU A 17 -11.73 -24.14 -7.13
N LYS A 18 -12.08 -24.03 -8.41
CA LYS A 18 -13.18 -23.15 -8.85
C LYS A 18 -14.53 -23.62 -8.33
N SER A 19 -14.75 -24.94 -8.29
CA SER A 19 -15.98 -25.54 -7.77
C SER A 19 -15.91 -25.87 -6.28
N ASN A 20 -14.71 -26.00 -5.72
CA ASN A 20 -14.48 -26.41 -4.32
C ASN A 20 -13.51 -25.46 -3.61
N ALA A 21 -13.90 -24.21 -3.39
CA ALA A 21 -13.01 -23.18 -2.81
C ALA A 21 -12.46 -23.56 -1.41
N GLU A 22 -13.24 -24.32 -0.64
CA GLU A 22 -12.89 -24.70 0.74
C GLU A 22 -12.08 -26.00 0.83
N ALA A 23 -11.90 -26.73 -0.27
CA ALA A 23 -11.19 -28.01 -0.26
C ALA A 23 -9.77 -27.90 0.30
N THR A 24 -9.39 -28.85 1.15
CA THR A 24 -8.04 -28.96 1.71
C THR A 24 -7.10 -29.64 0.72
N GLY A 25 -5.78 -29.43 0.86
CA GLY A 25 -4.77 -30.06 -0.02
C GLY A 25 -4.91 -31.58 -0.12
N LYS A 26 -5.33 -32.24 0.97
CA LYS A 26 -5.61 -33.68 1.02
C LYS A 26 -6.79 -34.06 0.15
N THR A 27 -7.94 -33.40 0.32
CA THR A 27 -9.15 -33.66 -0.49
C THR A 27 -8.95 -33.41 -1.98
N ILE A 28 -8.11 -32.43 -2.34
CA ILE A 28 -7.77 -32.12 -3.74
C ILE A 28 -6.93 -33.25 -4.34
N ALA A 29 -5.95 -33.77 -3.60
CA ALA A 29 -5.10 -34.87 -4.07
C ALA A 29 -5.93 -36.15 -4.30
N GLU A 30 -6.77 -36.53 -3.34
CA GLU A 30 -7.64 -37.71 -3.45
C GLU A 30 -8.64 -37.59 -4.62
N ALA A 31 -9.19 -36.41 -4.86
CA ALA A 31 -10.13 -36.19 -5.96
C ALA A 31 -9.45 -36.24 -7.34
N LEU A 32 -8.23 -35.72 -7.46
CA LEU A 32 -7.47 -35.74 -8.71
C LEU A 32 -6.84 -37.11 -9.00
N GLU A 33 -6.51 -37.87 -7.96
CA GLU A 33 -6.05 -39.26 -8.10
C GLU A 33 -7.13 -40.16 -8.71
N LYS A 34 -8.41 -39.97 -8.33
CA LYS A 34 -9.56 -40.64 -8.98
C LYS A 34 -9.73 -40.30 -10.45
N GLN A 35 -9.14 -39.19 -10.92
CA GLN A 35 -9.13 -38.77 -12.32
C GLN A 35 -7.86 -39.22 -13.06
N GLY A 36 -7.01 -40.03 -12.42
CA GLY A 36 -5.74 -40.51 -12.98
C GLY A 36 -4.60 -39.49 -12.86
N ILE A 37 -4.77 -38.41 -12.10
CA ILE A 37 -3.76 -37.35 -11.96
C ILE A 37 -3.08 -37.47 -10.60
N SER A 38 -1.89 -38.08 -10.57
CA SER A 38 -1.09 -38.20 -9.35
C SER A 38 -0.45 -36.87 -8.94
N ILE A 39 -0.86 -36.35 -7.78
CA ILE A 39 -0.28 -35.16 -7.13
C ILE A 39 -0.18 -35.37 -5.61
N THR A 40 0.77 -34.68 -4.98
CA THR A 40 0.88 -34.68 -3.51
C THR A 40 -0.02 -33.60 -2.89
N ALA A 41 -0.49 -33.84 -1.66
CA ALA A 41 -1.29 -32.86 -0.92
C ALA A 41 -0.55 -31.52 -0.69
N SER A 42 0.77 -31.57 -0.50
CA SER A 42 1.63 -30.39 -0.37
C SER A 42 1.65 -29.54 -1.65
N TYR A 43 1.75 -30.19 -2.82
CA TYR A 43 1.71 -29.49 -4.10
C TYR A 43 0.37 -28.78 -4.33
N ALA A 44 -0.75 -29.43 -4.02
CA ALA A 44 -2.08 -28.82 -4.08
C ALA A 44 -2.23 -27.60 -3.14
N ALA A 45 -1.70 -27.71 -1.92
CA ALA A 45 -1.73 -26.62 -0.94
C ALA A 45 -0.93 -25.39 -1.40
N ASN A 46 0.24 -25.59 -2.00
CA ASN A 46 1.05 -24.50 -2.56
C ASN A 46 0.32 -23.75 -3.67
N ILE A 47 -0.31 -24.47 -4.62
CA ILE A 47 -1.09 -23.85 -5.69
C ILE A 47 -2.27 -23.04 -5.12
N LYS A 48 -2.97 -23.56 -4.11
CA LYS A 48 -4.06 -22.84 -3.43
C LYS A 48 -3.55 -21.53 -2.79
N SER A 49 -2.39 -21.58 -2.12
CA SER A 49 -1.77 -20.41 -1.49
C SER A 49 -1.42 -19.33 -2.52
N GLU A 50 -0.82 -19.71 -3.66
CA GLU A 50 -0.48 -18.78 -4.73
C GLU A 50 -1.72 -18.13 -5.36
N LEU A 51 -2.77 -18.89 -5.62
CA LEU A 51 -4.05 -18.37 -6.12
C LEU A 51 -4.64 -17.32 -5.17
N ASN A 52 -4.67 -17.61 -3.86
CA ASN A 52 -5.16 -16.68 -2.85
C ASN A 52 -4.31 -15.39 -2.79
N LYS A 53 -2.99 -15.50 -2.90
CA LYS A 53 -2.08 -14.35 -2.95
C LYS A 53 -2.36 -13.46 -4.17
N GLN A 54 -2.54 -14.07 -5.34
CA GLN A 54 -2.88 -13.37 -6.59
C GLN A 54 -4.26 -12.70 -6.53
N GLN A 55 -5.26 -13.35 -5.93
CA GLN A 55 -6.58 -12.75 -5.75
C GLN A 55 -6.54 -11.55 -4.79
N ARG A 56 -5.77 -11.65 -3.70
CA ARG A 56 -5.59 -10.56 -2.74
C ARG A 56 -4.91 -9.35 -3.39
N SER A 57 -3.84 -9.56 -4.16
CA SER A 57 -3.14 -8.46 -4.84
C SER A 57 -4.02 -7.77 -5.89
N LYS A 58 -4.81 -8.53 -6.66
CA LYS A 58 -5.79 -7.95 -7.61
C LYS A 58 -6.87 -7.14 -6.91
N LYS A 59 -7.40 -7.61 -5.78
CA LYS A 59 -8.42 -6.89 -4.99
C LYS A 59 -7.88 -5.59 -4.38
N SER A 60 -6.61 -5.57 -3.94
CA SER A 60 -5.98 -4.33 -3.48
C SER A 60 -5.74 -3.33 -4.62
N ALA A 61 -5.41 -3.80 -5.83
CA ALA A 61 -5.22 -2.94 -6.99
C ALA A 61 -6.54 -2.34 -7.47
N SER A 62 -7.61 -3.13 -7.58
CA SER A 62 -8.93 -2.62 -8.01
C SER A 62 -9.59 -1.71 -6.98
N LYS A 63 -9.39 -1.95 -5.67
CA LYS A 63 -9.85 -1.04 -4.62
C LYS A 63 -9.14 0.32 -4.67
N SER A 64 -7.92 0.36 -5.18
CA SER A 64 -7.18 1.62 -5.36
C SER A 64 -7.64 2.40 -6.60
N ALA A 65 -8.18 1.71 -7.62
CA ALA A 65 -8.71 2.34 -8.83
C ALA A 65 -10.20 2.75 -8.72
N ALA A 66 -11.00 2.04 -7.90
CA ALA A 66 -12.40 2.41 -7.67
C ALA A 66 -12.56 3.66 -6.79
N ASP A 67 -11.54 4.01 -5.99
CA ASP A 67 -11.54 5.24 -5.16
C ASP A 67 -11.25 6.52 -5.97
N SER A 68 -10.78 6.39 -7.23
CA SER A 68 -10.54 7.54 -8.11
C SER A 68 -11.71 7.91 -9.03
N GLY A 69 -12.84 7.17 -8.96
CA GLY A 69 -13.95 7.29 -9.91
C GLY A 69 -15.26 7.89 -9.36
N SER A 70 -15.33 8.34 -8.11
CA SER A 70 -16.54 8.98 -7.57
C SER A 70 -16.53 10.48 -7.88
N SER A 71 -17.11 10.83 -9.02
CA SER A 71 -17.49 12.19 -9.41
C SER A 71 -18.72 12.67 -8.60
N GLY A 72 -18.68 13.91 -8.09
CA GLY A 72 -19.92 14.62 -7.71
C GLY A 72 -19.85 15.71 -6.65
N LYS A 73 -18.85 15.73 -5.75
CA LYS A 73 -18.57 16.86 -4.85
C LYS A 73 -17.07 16.95 -4.70
N ALA A 74 -16.50 18.16 -4.73
CA ALA A 74 -15.08 18.34 -4.43
C ALA A 74 -14.82 17.77 -3.04
N THR A 75 -14.33 16.52 -2.98
CA THR A 75 -14.12 15.80 -1.72
C THR A 75 -12.97 16.50 -1.02
N VAL A 76 -13.32 17.48 -0.19
CA VAL A 76 -12.36 18.27 0.55
C VAL A 76 -11.45 17.30 1.27
N ASN A 77 -10.15 17.38 0.98
CA ASN A 77 -9.17 16.46 1.52
C ASN A 77 -9.09 16.67 3.04
N LYS A 78 -9.84 15.83 3.78
CA LYS A 78 -10.02 15.96 5.24
C LYS A 78 -8.68 16.04 5.96
N THR A 79 -7.70 15.25 5.52
CA THR A 79 -6.34 15.28 6.10
C THR A 79 -5.66 16.62 5.90
N GLN A 80 -5.78 17.20 4.71
CA GLN A 80 -5.17 18.49 4.41
C GLN A 80 -5.84 19.61 5.21
N ALA A 81 -7.16 19.63 5.32
CA ALA A 81 -7.90 20.58 6.14
C ALA A 81 -7.49 20.51 7.62
N ILE A 82 -7.38 19.29 8.18
CA ILE A 82 -6.91 19.07 9.56
C ILE A 82 -5.47 19.58 9.73
N LYS A 83 -4.57 19.28 8.79
CA LYS A 83 -3.17 19.73 8.84
C LYS A 83 -3.06 21.25 8.78
N GLN A 84 -3.84 21.90 7.91
CA GLN A 84 -3.88 23.35 7.77
C GLN A 84 -4.41 24.02 9.04
N TYR A 85 -5.51 23.51 9.60
CA TYR A 85 -6.06 24.02 10.86
C TYR A 85 -5.08 23.85 12.02
N LEU A 86 -4.40 22.71 12.13
CA LEU A 86 -3.38 22.47 13.16
C LEU A 86 -2.09 23.27 12.94
N ALA A 87 -1.85 23.81 11.74
CA ALA A 87 -0.71 24.68 11.47
C ALA A 87 -0.94 26.10 12.02
N THR A 88 -2.16 26.61 11.89
CA THR A 88 -2.57 27.91 12.43
C THR A 88 -2.88 27.85 13.93
N HIS A 89 -3.49 26.76 14.41
CA HIS A 89 -3.88 26.58 15.81
C HIS A 89 -2.99 25.54 16.51
N LYS A 90 -1.74 25.92 16.78
CA LYS A 90 -0.78 25.05 17.48
C LYS A 90 -1.26 24.80 18.90
N GLY A 91 -1.85 23.62 19.16
CA GLY A 91 -2.28 23.22 20.50
C GLY A 91 -3.73 22.75 20.57
N ALA A 92 -4.55 23.06 19.55
CA ALA A 92 -5.97 22.73 19.52
C ALA A 92 -6.25 21.27 19.93
N LYS A 93 -7.25 21.09 20.79
CA LYS A 93 -7.73 19.77 21.21
C LYS A 93 -8.48 19.11 20.04
N PRO A 94 -8.44 17.78 19.88
CA PRO A 94 -9.14 17.10 18.77
C PRO A 94 -10.61 17.48 18.64
N ALA A 95 -11.33 17.67 19.75
CA ALA A 95 -12.73 18.13 19.76
C ALA A 95 -12.91 19.50 19.09
N GLN A 96 -12.06 20.48 19.43
CA GLN A 96 -12.11 21.84 18.85
C GLN A 96 -11.86 21.83 17.34
N VAL A 97 -10.95 20.96 16.87
CA VAL A 97 -10.67 20.80 15.44
C VAL A 97 -11.89 20.22 14.72
N VAL A 98 -12.56 19.24 15.31
CA VAL A 98 -13.79 18.65 14.75
C VAL A 98 -14.89 19.69 14.63
N GLU A 99 -15.11 20.49 15.68
CA GLU A 99 -16.11 21.56 15.65
C GLU A 99 -15.80 22.62 14.58
N ALA A 100 -14.54 23.06 14.48
CA ALA A 100 -14.14 24.05 13.49
C ALA A 100 -14.28 23.52 12.05
N LEU A 101 -13.88 22.27 11.80
CA LEU A 101 -14.02 21.65 10.48
C LEU A 101 -15.49 21.36 10.15
N ARG A 102 -16.32 21.02 11.14
CA ARG A 102 -17.76 20.85 10.95
C ARG A 102 -18.44 22.14 10.52
N LYS A 103 -18.03 23.30 11.07
CA LYS A 103 -18.50 24.63 10.62
C LYS A 103 -18.14 24.92 9.16
N GLN A 104 -17.07 24.30 8.64
CA GLN A 104 -16.67 24.38 7.23
C GLN A 104 -17.34 23.31 6.35
N GLY A 105 -18.32 22.57 6.88
CA GLY A 105 -18.98 21.47 6.17
C GLY A 105 -18.14 20.20 6.06
N ILE A 106 -17.04 20.08 6.82
CA ILE A 106 -16.14 18.93 6.77
C ILE A 106 -16.36 18.08 8.01
N GLU A 107 -17.07 16.96 7.84
CA GLU A 107 -17.28 16.01 8.93
C GLU A 107 -16.06 15.10 9.15
N VAL A 108 -15.53 15.15 10.37
CA VAL A 108 -14.35 14.39 10.80
C VAL A 108 -14.57 13.82 12.21
N LYS A 109 -14.12 12.59 12.45
CA LYS A 109 -14.14 11.98 13.79
C LYS A 109 -12.96 12.45 14.65
N ALA A 110 -13.16 12.66 15.95
CA ALA A 110 -12.11 13.10 16.88
C ALA A 110 -10.89 12.15 16.91
N GLY A 111 -11.11 10.84 16.88
CA GLY A 111 -10.03 9.84 16.82
C GLY A 111 -9.16 9.96 15.57
N TYR A 112 -9.74 10.36 14.44
CA TYR A 112 -8.99 10.59 13.20
C TYR A 112 -8.05 11.79 13.33
N VAL A 113 -8.53 12.89 13.92
CA VAL A 113 -7.70 14.07 14.22
C VAL A 113 -6.57 13.72 15.19
N ALA A 114 -6.86 12.95 16.24
CA ALA A 114 -5.84 12.50 17.20
C ALA A 114 -4.72 11.71 16.52
N ASN A 115 -5.07 10.77 15.63
CA ASN A 115 -4.10 10.01 14.86
C ASN A 115 -3.21 10.89 13.97
N ILE A 116 -3.80 11.88 13.29
CA ILE A 116 -3.03 12.85 12.48
C ILE A 116 -2.08 13.67 13.36
N LYS A 117 -2.54 14.13 14.52
CA LYS A 117 -1.72 14.90 15.48
C LYS A 117 -0.53 14.07 15.96
N THR A 118 -0.75 12.81 16.33
CA THR A 118 0.30 11.89 16.79
C THR A 118 1.32 11.61 15.68
N LYS A 119 0.86 11.29 14.46
CA LYS A 119 1.75 11.09 13.30
C LYS A 119 2.60 12.34 13.00
N SER A 120 1.97 13.52 13.05
CA SER A 120 2.66 14.80 12.85
C SER A 120 3.74 15.05 13.91
N LYS A 121 3.43 14.80 15.19
CA LYS A 121 4.41 14.91 16.29
C LYS A 121 5.57 13.94 16.12
N ARG A 122 5.31 12.67 15.81
CA ARG A 122 6.36 11.66 15.60
C ARG A 122 7.30 12.06 14.46
N ARG A 123 6.73 12.53 13.34
CA ARG A 123 7.52 13.00 12.20
C ARG A 123 8.38 14.21 12.56
N ARG A 124 7.84 15.19 13.30
CA ARG A 124 8.62 16.36 13.76
C ARG A 124 9.78 15.95 14.67
N LYS A 125 9.56 15.01 15.59
CA LYS A 125 10.63 14.47 16.45
C LYS A 125 11.73 13.79 15.63
N ALA A 126 11.35 12.95 14.67
CA ALA A 126 12.32 12.30 13.78
C ALA A 126 13.14 13.32 12.98
N VAL A 127 12.50 14.34 12.41
CA VAL A 127 13.21 15.42 11.71
C VAL A 127 14.14 16.19 12.65
N LYS A 128 13.69 16.52 13.87
CA LYS A 128 14.54 17.21 14.86
C LYS A 128 15.77 16.38 15.22
N GLN A 129 15.59 15.09 15.45
CA GLN A 129 16.68 14.17 15.77
C GLN A 129 17.69 14.08 14.62
N VAL A 130 17.22 14.04 13.37
CA VAL A 130 18.12 14.07 12.20
C VAL A 130 18.92 15.37 12.18
N ILE A 131 18.27 16.53 12.36
CA ILE A 131 18.96 17.84 12.40
C ILE A 131 20.03 17.86 13.50
N GLU A 132 19.70 17.39 14.70
CA GLU A 132 20.63 17.33 15.84
C GLU A 132 21.81 16.36 15.58
N THR A 133 21.57 15.26 14.87
CA THR A 133 22.59 14.22 14.63
C THR A 133 23.52 14.59 13.48
N THR A 134 22.98 15.15 12.39
CA THR A 134 23.74 15.38 11.15
C THR A 134 24.19 16.83 10.99
N GLY A 135 23.64 17.77 11.76
CA GLY A 135 23.86 19.21 11.56
C GLY A 135 23.23 19.76 10.27
N ILE A 136 22.47 18.94 9.54
CA ILE A 136 21.84 19.33 8.27
C ILE A 136 20.60 20.18 8.56
N GLY A 137 20.43 21.27 7.80
CA GLY A 137 19.29 22.16 7.93
C GLY A 137 17.95 21.55 7.45
N LEU A 138 16.86 22.24 7.81
CA LEU A 138 15.52 21.87 7.37
C LEU A 138 15.32 21.95 5.84
N PRO A 139 15.88 22.93 5.10
CA PRO A 139 15.78 23.00 3.64
C PRO A 139 16.35 21.77 2.93
N GLU A 140 17.50 21.29 3.36
CA GLU A 140 18.22 20.15 2.79
C GLU A 140 17.46 18.85 3.07
N ILE A 141 16.92 18.68 4.28
CA ILE A 141 16.04 17.55 4.60
C ILE A 141 14.79 17.57 3.70
N LYS A 142 14.22 18.75 3.46
CA LYS A 142 13.06 18.91 2.56
C LYS A 142 13.43 18.55 1.12
N ALA A 143 14.61 18.94 0.65
CA ALA A 143 15.13 18.58 -0.66
C ALA A 143 15.34 17.07 -0.78
N ALA A 144 15.99 16.43 0.21
CA ALA A 144 16.21 14.99 0.26
C ALA A 144 14.90 14.19 0.24
N ILE A 145 13.89 14.61 1.02
CA ILE A 145 12.56 13.98 0.99
C ILE A 145 11.89 14.15 -0.37
N SER A 146 12.09 15.28 -1.04
CA SER A 146 11.52 15.53 -2.37
C SER A 146 12.20 14.67 -3.43
N LEU A 147 13.53 14.52 -3.37
CA LEU A 147 14.29 13.61 -4.22
C LEU A 147 13.79 12.17 -4.05
N LEU A 148 13.70 11.66 -2.81
CA LEU A 148 13.21 10.31 -2.53
C LEU A 148 11.81 10.03 -3.11
N LYS A 149 10.94 11.04 -3.15
CA LYS A 149 9.61 10.91 -3.76
C LYS A 149 9.66 10.88 -5.28
N LEU A 150 10.52 11.69 -5.89
CA LEU A 150 10.68 11.72 -7.34
C LEU A 150 11.33 10.45 -7.87
N THR A 151 12.25 9.86 -7.11
CA THR A 151 13.01 8.67 -7.51
C THR A 151 12.42 7.35 -7.00
N ASN A 152 11.19 7.39 -6.48
CA ASN A 152 10.48 6.21 -5.96
C ASN A 152 11.24 5.43 -4.86
N GLY A 153 12.09 6.10 -4.09
CA GLY A 153 12.81 5.51 -2.95
C GLY A 153 14.31 5.76 -2.96
N GLU A 154 14.99 5.05 -2.07
CA GLU A 154 16.43 5.24 -1.78
C GLU A 154 17.33 4.81 -2.95
N ALA A 155 17.02 3.67 -3.59
CA ALA A 155 17.82 3.17 -4.71
C ALA A 155 17.89 4.18 -5.85
N GLY A 156 16.73 4.66 -6.32
CA GLY A 156 16.69 5.67 -7.37
C GLY A 156 17.31 7.02 -6.93
N ALA A 157 17.26 7.37 -5.64
CA ALA A 157 17.90 8.59 -5.15
C ALA A 157 19.43 8.48 -5.20
N ARG A 158 20.00 7.30 -4.91
CA ARG A 158 21.45 7.05 -5.01
C ARG A 158 21.92 7.10 -6.47
N GLU A 159 21.17 6.49 -7.39
CA GLU A 159 21.45 6.56 -8.83
C GLU A 159 21.42 8.01 -9.34
N ALA A 160 20.38 8.77 -8.99
CA ALA A 160 20.27 10.18 -9.37
C ALA A 160 21.45 11.02 -8.85
N LEU A 161 21.89 10.77 -7.61
CA LEU A 161 23.07 11.43 -7.04
C LEU A 161 24.37 11.02 -7.72
N ALA A 162 24.51 9.76 -8.15
CA ALA A 162 25.68 9.31 -8.91
C ALA A 162 25.78 10.03 -10.25
N VAL A 163 24.67 10.13 -11.00
CA VAL A 163 24.61 10.88 -12.26
C VAL A 163 24.94 12.35 -12.05
N ALA A 164 24.38 12.98 -11.00
CA ALA A 164 24.67 14.38 -10.68
C ALA A 164 26.17 14.62 -10.39
N ARG A 165 26.85 13.67 -9.73
CA ARG A 165 28.30 13.74 -9.48
C ARG A 165 29.12 13.65 -10.76
N GLU A 166 28.71 12.82 -11.74
CA GLU A 166 29.40 12.76 -13.03
C GLU A 166 29.22 14.06 -13.83
N ILE A 167 28.02 14.66 -13.82
CA ILE A 167 27.78 15.95 -14.46
C ILE A 167 28.70 17.03 -13.88
N MET A 168 28.86 17.08 -12.55
CA MET A 168 29.74 18.05 -11.88
C MET A 168 31.23 17.88 -12.18
N LYS A 169 31.69 16.74 -12.73
CA LYS A 169 33.09 16.58 -13.17
C LYS A 169 33.34 17.15 -14.56
N ILE A 170 32.28 17.30 -15.36
CA ILE A 170 32.35 17.77 -16.74
C ILE A 170 32.26 19.29 -16.79
N VAL A 171 31.47 19.89 -15.89
CA VAL A 171 31.31 21.35 -15.74
C VAL A 171 32.45 21.94 -14.94
#